data_AF-A0A2V5W910-F1
#
_entry.id   AF-A0A2V5W910-F1
#
_cell.length_a   1.000
_cell.length_b   1.000
_cell.length_c   1.000
_cell.angle_alpha   90.00
_cell.angle_beta   90.00
_cell.angle_gamma   90.00
#
_symmetry.space_group_name_H-M   'P 1'
#
loop_
_entity.id
_entity.type
_entity.pdbx_description
1 polymer ?
#
loop_
_entity_poly.entity_id
_entity_poly.type
_entity_poly.pdbx_seq_one_letter_code
_entity_poly.pdbx_strand_id
1 'polypeptide(L)'
;MKSTWRKHLIICLFLGLLAVPIYFLDLAFAGGSGGGNWITLDFRGLIFWTYITLLAIHVALSSIAVLSFPKSGALRIHFASMVLSVILLVAGFVVYGKLRRVIISNQQQTLMESRRPLANVIELKEWWYFPDDIYPTEIRVNVVVHESGRFARNVTGEQTDPSGSSRNVFESTNGPETQRQVGNGEAFTYAFPLKILHAVH
;
A
#
# COMPACT_ATOMS: atom_id res chain seq x y z
N MET A 1 -10.02 10.70 -49.06
CA MET A 1 -10.31 9.96 -47.81
C MET A 1 -9.54 8.64 -47.70
N LYS A 2 -9.61 7.71 -48.68
CA LYS A 2 -8.89 6.42 -48.64
C LYS A 2 -7.37 6.52 -48.36
N SER A 3 -6.67 7.49 -48.97
CA SER A 3 -5.22 7.67 -48.79
C SER A 3 -4.84 8.09 -47.35
N THR A 4 -5.60 9.00 -46.73
CA THR A 4 -5.38 9.45 -45.34
C THR A 4 -5.61 8.32 -44.34
N TRP A 5 -6.67 7.52 -44.55
CA TRP A 5 -6.96 6.35 -43.73
C TRP A 5 -5.87 5.28 -43.81
N ARG A 6 -5.35 5.01 -45.01
CA ARG A 6 -4.23 4.09 -45.19
C ARG A 6 -2.99 4.55 -44.43
N LYS A 7 -2.66 5.84 -44.50
CA LYS A 7 -1.54 6.43 -43.74
C LYS A 7 -1.76 6.33 -42.23
N HIS A 8 -2.98 6.60 -41.75
CA HIS A 8 -3.35 6.45 -40.34
C HIS A 8 -3.15 5.00 -39.85
N LEU A 9 -3.67 4.02 -40.58
CA LEU A 9 -3.52 2.60 -40.24
C LEU A 9 -2.05 2.17 -40.20
N ILE A 10 -1.24 2.63 -41.17
CA ILE A 10 0.21 2.35 -41.19
C ILE A 10 0.88 2.92 -39.93
N ILE A 11 0.57 4.16 -39.55
CA ILE A 11 1.14 4.78 -38.34
C ILE A 11 0.73 4.02 -37.08
N CYS A 12 -0.56 3.69 -36.94
CA CYS A 12 -1.06 2.92 -35.80
C CYS A 12 -0.41 1.53 -35.72
N LEU A 13 -0.18 0.87 -36.86
CA LEU A 13 0.51 -0.42 -36.91
C LEU A 13 1.95 -0.30 -36.39
N PHE A 14 2.72 0.69 -36.85
CA PHE A 14 4.08 0.90 -36.39
C PHE A 14 4.15 1.19 -34.88
N LEU A 15 3.24 2.03 -34.38
CA LEU A 15 3.14 2.29 -32.94
C LEU A 15 2.75 1.01 -32.16
N GLY A 16 1.82 0.21 -32.68
CA GLY A 16 1.48 -1.09 -32.08
C GLY A 16 2.68 -2.04 -32.04
N LEU A 17 3.45 -2.15 -33.12
CA LEU A 17 4.65 -2.99 -33.19
C LEU A 17 5.72 -2.56 -32.19
N LEU A 18 5.80 -1.27 -31.87
CA LEU A 18 6.73 -0.71 -30.89
C LEU A 18 6.44 -1.18 -29.45
N ALA A 19 5.25 -1.74 -29.19
CA ALA A 19 4.96 -2.41 -27.91
C ALA A 19 5.90 -3.59 -27.62
N VAL A 20 6.33 -4.32 -28.66
CA VAL A 20 7.23 -5.48 -28.52
C VAL A 20 8.60 -5.08 -27.94
N PRO A 21 9.37 -4.15 -28.54
CA PRO A 21 10.62 -3.71 -27.95
C PRO A 21 10.44 -3.01 -26.60
N ILE A 22 9.33 -2.29 -26.38
CA ILE A 22 9.03 -1.69 -25.07
C ILE A 22 8.81 -2.75 -23.99
N TYR A 23 8.12 -3.85 -24.32
CA TYR A 23 7.95 -4.97 -23.41
C TYR A 23 9.30 -5.57 -22.99
N PHE A 24 10.21 -5.78 -23.94
CA PHE A 24 11.55 -6.28 -23.63
C PHE A 24 12.39 -5.27 -22.84
N LEU A 25 12.24 -3.97 -23.11
CA LEU A 25 12.88 -2.91 -22.31
C LEU A 25 12.37 -2.93 -20.87
N ASP A 26 11.05 -3.00 -20.67
CA ASP A 26 10.43 -3.09 -19.35
C ASP A 26 10.93 -4.32 -18.57
N LEU A 27 11.01 -5.47 -19.25
CA LEU A 27 11.54 -6.71 -18.68
C LEU A 27 13.03 -6.60 -18.32
N ALA A 28 13.82 -5.92 -19.15
CA ALA A 28 15.25 -5.71 -18.90
C ALA A 28 15.50 -4.73 -17.73
N PHE A 29 14.69 -3.67 -17.62
CA PHE A 29 14.74 -2.73 -16.50
C PHE A 29 14.26 -3.36 -15.19
N ALA A 30 13.31 -4.28 -15.24
CA ALA A 30 12.85 -5.07 -14.10
C ALA A 30 13.74 -6.31 -13.81
N GLY A 31 14.98 -6.29 -14.32
CA GLY A 31 16.06 -7.28 -14.23
C GLY A 31 15.82 -8.44 -13.26
N GLY A 32 15.82 -9.66 -13.81
CA GLY A 32 15.48 -10.89 -13.12
C GLY A 32 16.07 -11.03 -11.72
N SER A 33 15.21 -10.97 -10.71
CA SER A 33 15.38 -11.73 -9.48
C SER A 33 14.03 -12.34 -9.10
N GLY A 34 14.01 -13.67 -9.03
CA GLY A 34 13.03 -14.37 -8.23
C GLY A 34 13.24 -14.05 -6.75
N GLY A 35 12.14 -14.05 -6.00
CA GLY A 35 12.15 -14.04 -4.54
C GLY A 35 12.33 -12.65 -3.92
N GLY A 36 11.30 -12.16 -3.21
CA GLY A 36 11.52 -11.10 -2.23
C GLY A 36 10.31 -10.24 -1.90
N ASN A 37 9.68 -10.58 -0.77
CA ASN A 37 9.02 -9.72 0.21
C ASN A 37 7.92 -8.74 -0.25
N TRP A 38 6.73 -8.90 0.32
CA TRP A 38 5.47 -8.13 0.20
C TRP A 38 5.53 -6.59 0.35
N ILE A 39 6.70 -5.97 0.51
CA ILE A 39 6.89 -4.52 0.70
C ILE A 39 7.58 -3.84 -0.50
N THR A 40 8.20 -4.57 -1.43
CA THR A 40 8.70 -3.98 -2.68
C THR A 40 7.54 -3.72 -3.63
N LEU A 41 7.27 -2.45 -3.96
CA LEU A 41 6.35 -2.09 -5.04
C LEU A 41 6.77 -2.87 -6.30
N ASP A 42 5.88 -3.74 -6.80
CA ASP A 42 6.12 -4.46 -8.04
C ASP A 42 6.00 -3.48 -9.22
N PHE A 43 7.15 -2.96 -9.67
CA PHE A 43 7.24 -2.08 -10.83
C PHE A 43 7.25 -2.86 -12.16
N ARG A 44 7.09 -4.20 -12.14
CA ARG A 44 7.00 -5.01 -13.35
C ARG A 44 5.84 -4.56 -14.21
N GLY A 45 6.10 -4.32 -15.48
CA GLY A 45 5.10 -3.86 -16.42
C GLY A 45 4.83 -2.36 -16.36
N LEU A 46 5.44 -1.57 -15.48
CA LEU A 46 5.09 -0.15 -15.35
C LEU A 46 5.30 0.62 -16.67
N ILE A 47 6.45 0.44 -17.32
CA ILE A 47 6.78 1.12 -18.57
C ILE A 47 5.89 0.58 -19.69
N PHE A 48 5.72 -0.74 -19.75
CA PHE A 48 4.88 -1.40 -20.74
C PHE A 48 3.41 -0.99 -20.64
N TRP A 49 2.80 -1.08 -19.46
CA TRP A 49 1.39 -0.73 -19.25
C TRP A 49 1.11 0.75 -19.47
N THR A 50 2.05 1.63 -19.08
CA THR A 50 1.95 3.06 -19.37
C THR A 50 1.94 3.31 -20.87
N TYR A 51 2.84 2.65 -21.61
CA TYR A 51 2.88 2.74 -23.06
C TYR A 51 1.59 2.25 -23.73
N ILE A 52 1.10 1.07 -23.34
CA ILE A 52 -0.13 0.50 -23.90
C ILE A 52 -1.34 1.41 -23.63
N THR A 53 -1.42 1.98 -22.43
CA THR A 53 -2.50 2.91 -22.06
C THR A 53 -2.45 4.17 -22.91
N LEU A 54 -1.26 4.77 -23.05
CA LEU A 54 -1.06 5.96 -23.89
C LEU A 54 -1.38 5.66 -25.36
N LEU A 55 -0.93 4.50 -25.86
CA LEU A 55 -1.19 4.05 -27.23
C LEU A 55 -2.69 3.89 -27.48
N ALA A 56 -3.44 3.28 -26.56
CA ALA A 56 -4.88 3.11 -26.68
C ALA A 56 -5.62 4.45 -26.77
N ILE A 57 -5.29 5.39 -25.88
CA ILE A 57 -5.86 6.76 -25.89
C ILE A 57 -5.54 7.44 -27.23
N HIS A 58 -4.29 7.33 -27.68
CA HIS A 58 -3.81 7.95 -28.92
C HIS A 58 -4.48 7.41 -30.16
N VAL A 59 -4.63 6.09 -30.28
CA VAL A 59 -5.34 5.45 -31.39
C VAL A 59 -6.79 5.93 -31.40
N ALA A 60 -7.48 5.94 -30.25
CA ALA A 60 -8.86 6.41 -30.17
C ALA A 60 -9.01 7.87 -30.64
N LEU A 61 -8.19 8.77 -30.10
CA LEU A 61 -8.24 10.20 -30.46
C LEU A 61 -7.88 10.45 -31.92
N SER A 62 -6.84 9.78 -32.42
CA SER A 62 -6.40 9.96 -33.81
C SER A 62 -7.40 9.37 -34.81
N SER A 63 -8.04 8.24 -34.51
CA SER A 63 -9.11 7.68 -35.34
C SER A 63 -10.31 8.62 -35.42
N ILE A 64 -10.76 9.20 -34.29
CA ILE A 64 -11.83 10.21 -34.26
C ILE A 64 -11.42 11.43 -35.10
N ALA A 65 -10.22 11.95 -34.89
CA ALA A 65 -9.75 13.14 -35.59
C ALA A 65 -9.57 12.94 -37.11
N VAL A 66 -9.20 11.75 -37.58
CA VAL A 66 -9.14 11.44 -39.02
C VAL A 66 -10.54 11.46 -39.65
N LEU A 67 -11.57 11.05 -38.91
CA LEU A 67 -12.96 11.12 -39.36
C LEU A 67 -13.48 12.56 -39.35
N SER A 68 -13.22 13.30 -38.27
CA SER A 68 -13.72 14.67 -38.09
C SER A 68 -12.98 15.72 -38.94
N PHE A 69 -11.69 15.50 -39.24
CA PHE A 69 -10.83 16.49 -39.92
C PHE A 69 -10.11 15.89 -41.14
N PRO A 70 -10.83 15.42 -42.16
CA PRO A 70 -10.25 14.67 -43.28
C PRO A 70 -9.25 15.48 -44.15
N LYS A 71 -9.27 16.81 -44.05
CA LYS A 71 -8.40 17.73 -44.81
C LYS A 71 -7.09 18.07 -44.09
N SER A 72 -6.96 17.78 -42.79
CA SER A 72 -5.81 18.20 -41.96
C SER A 72 -4.55 17.36 -42.19
N GLY A 73 -4.68 16.21 -42.86
CA GLY A 73 -3.58 15.28 -43.12
C GLY A 73 -3.20 14.43 -41.90
N ALA A 74 -2.80 13.18 -42.13
CA ALA A 74 -2.61 12.18 -41.07
C ALA A 74 -1.53 12.57 -40.05
N LEU A 75 -0.39 13.13 -40.50
CA LEU A 75 0.72 13.48 -39.61
C LEU A 75 0.37 14.54 -38.57
N ARG A 76 -0.34 15.61 -38.98
CA ARG A 76 -0.78 16.67 -38.06
C ARG A 76 -1.75 16.14 -37.03
N ILE A 77 -2.65 15.25 -37.45
CA ILE A 77 -3.61 14.59 -36.57
C ILE A 77 -2.87 13.75 -35.52
N HIS A 78 -1.93 12.89 -35.93
CA HIS A 78 -1.17 12.11 -34.96
C HIS A 78 -0.32 12.98 -34.03
N PHE A 79 0.26 14.08 -34.50
CA PHE A 79 0.99 14.98 -33.59
C PHE A 79 0.07 15.60 -32.54
N ALA A 80 -1.09 16.12 -32.95
CA ALA A 80 -2.07 16.71 -32.03
C ALA A 80 -2.65 15.68 -31.05
N SER A 81 -3.04 14.50 -31.56
CA SER A 81 -3.56 13.41 -30.75
C SER A 81 -2.53 12.88 -29.76
N MET A 82 -1.24 12.86 -30.10
CA MET A 82 -0.18 12.44 -29.19
C MET A 82 -0.08 13.39 -27.99
N VAL A 83 -0.02 14.70 -28.25
CA VAL A 83 0.02 15.72 -27.18
C VAL A 83 -1.22 15.62 -26.29
N LEU A 84 -2.41 15.48 -26.89
CA LEU A 84 -3.65 15.34 -26.14
C LEU A 84 -3.69 14.05 -25.31
N SER A 85 -3.15 12.94 -25.83
CA SER A 85 -3.08 11.66 -25.12
C SER A 85 -2.22 11.74 -23.87
N VAL A 86 -1.08 12.44 -23.95
CA VAL A 86 -0.20 12.68 -22.80
C VAL A 86 -0.93 13.49 -21.73
N ILE A 87 -1.63 14.56 -22.13
CA ILE A 87 -2.41 15.40 -21.21
C ILE A 87 -3.50 14.56 -20.51
N LEU A 88 -4.25 13.74 -21.26
CA LEU A 88 -5.30 12.88 -20.70
C LEU A 88 -4.73 11.82 -19.75
N LEU A 89 -3.59 11.22 -20.09
CA LEU A 89 -2.93 10.24 -19.22
C LEU A 89 -2.54 10.87 -17.88
N VAL A 90 -1.88 12.04 -17.91
CA VAL A 90 -1.45 12.75 -16.70
C VAL A 90 -2.65 13.18 -15.87
N ALA A 91 -3.67 13.75 -16.49
CA ALA A 91 -4.90 14.14 -15.80
C ALA A 91 -5.60 12.92 -15.16
N GLY A 92 -5.72 11.81 -15.90
CA GLY A 92 -6.26 10.55 -15.42
C GLY A 92 -5.50 10.02 -14.20
N PHE A 93 -4.16 10.04 -14.25
CA PHE A 93 -3.31 9.62 -13.13
C PHE A 93 -3.53 10.49 -11.88
N VAL A 94 -3.61 11.81 -12.04
CA VAL A 94 -3.86 12.74 -10.92
C VAL A 94 -5.24 12.50 -10.31
N VAL A 95 -6.28 12.36 -11.13
CA VAL A 95 -7.65 12.10 -10.67
C VAL A 95 -7.73 10.75 -9.97
N TYR A 96 -7.19 9.69 -10.58
CA TYR A 96 -7.13 8.36 -9.98
C TYR A 96 -6.37 8.37 -8.66
N GLY A 97 -5.23 9.05 -8.58
CA GLY A 97 -4.45 9.16 -7.33
C GLY A 97 -5.19 9.91 -6.22
N LYS A 98 -6.02 10.91 -6.55
CA LYS A 98 -6.92 11.55 -5.58
C LYS A 98 -8.02 10.60 -5.13
N LEU A 99 -8.70 9.95 -6.06
CA LEU A 99 -9.79 9.02 -5.77
C LEU A 99 -9.31 7.83 -4.91
N ARG A 100 -8.18 7.23 -5.27
CA ARG A 100 -7.56 6.13 -4.52
C ARG A 100 -7.24 6.53 -3.08
N ARG A 101 -6.71 7.74 -2.86
CA ARG A 101 -6.45 8.24 -1.50
C ARG A 101 -7.72 8.37 -0.67
N VAL A 102 -8.80 8.90 -1.26
CA VAL A 102 -10.11 9.01 -0.59
C VAL A 102 -10.68 7.64 -0.24
N ILE A 103 -10.59 6.67 -1.17
CA ILE A 103 -11.07 5.31 -0.91
C ILE A 103 -10.28 4.66 0.24
N ILE A 104 -8.95 4.78 0.24
CA ILE A 104 -8.10 4.23 1.30
C ILE A 104 -8.40 4.90 2.64
N SER A 105 -8.53 6.23 2.68
CA SER A 105 -8.84 6.94 3.93
C SER A 105 -10.20 6.55 4.47
N ASN A 106 -11.21 6.43 3.61
CA ASN A 106 -12.54 5.99 4.02
C ASN A 106 -12.52 4.56 4.55
N GLN A 107 -11.79 3.65 3.89
CA GLN A 107 -11.65 2.27 4.34
C GLN A 107 -10.95 2.20 5.70
N GLN A 108 -9.88 2.98 5.91
CA GLN A 108 -9.22 3.09 7.21
C GLN A 108 -10.17 3.64 8.28
N GLN A 109 -10.94 4.68 7.96
CA GLN A 109 -11.90 5.26 8.87
C GLN A 109 -13.01 4.26 9.25
N THR A 110 -13.59 3.54 8.28
CA THR A 110 -14.61 2.51 8.55
C THR A 110 -14.05 1.35 9.39
N LEU A 111 -12.79 0.96 9.17
CA LEU A 111 -12.12 -0.01 10.02
C LEU A 111 -11.93 0.52 11.45
N MET A 112 -11.56 1.78 11.62
CA MET A 112 -11.44 2.41 12.94
C MET A 112 -12.80 2.54 13.63
N GLU A 113 -13.86 2.94 12.92
CA GLU A 113 -15.21 3.06 13.45
C GLU A 113 -15.78 1.70 13.88
N SER A 114 -15.57 0.65 13.08
CA SER A 114 -16.00 -0.70 13.46
C SER A 114 -15.20 -1.28 14.63
N ARG A 115 -13.95 -0.83 14.84
CA ARG A 115 -13.11 -1.21 15.98
C ARG A 115 -13.25 -0.28 17.19
N ARG A 116 -13.92 0.86 17.06
CA ARG A 116 -14.19 1.79 18.15
C ARG A 116 -14.87 1.14 19.36
N PRO A 117 -15.88 0.26 19.22
CA PRO A 117 -16.43 -0.47 20.37
C PRO A 117 -15.38 -1.38 21.03
N LEU A 118 -14.51 -2.04 20.22
CA LEU A 118 -13.43 -2.91 20.71
C LEU A 118 -12.33 -2.14 21.45
N ALA A 119 -12.06 -0.88 21.08
CA ALA A 119 -11.05 -0.04 21.73
C ALA A 119 -11.42 0.30 23.18
N ASN A 120 -12.71 0.35 23.49
CA ASN A 120 -13.20 0.65 24.83
C ASN A 120 -13.37 -0.61 25.69
N VAL A 121 -13.04 -1.80 25.18
CA VAL A 121 -13.20 -3.06 25.92
C VAL A 121 -12.20 -3.16 27.08
N ILE A 122 -10.99 -2.63 26.91
CA ILE A 122 -9.94 -2.65 27.93
C ILE A 122 -9.38 -1.23 28.07
N GLU A 123 -9.43 -0.69 29.27
CA GLU A 123 -8.83 0.59 29.63
C GLU A 123 -7.55 0.35 30.45
N LEU A 124 -6.43 0.86 29.95
CA LEU A 124 -5.18 0.90 30.71
C LEU A 124 -5.27 1.98 31.79
N LYS A 125 -5.11 1.61 33.06
CA LYS A 125 -5.07 2.57 34.17
C LYS A 125 -3.65 3.05 34.45
N GLU A 126 -2.73 2.10 34.58
CA GLU A 126 -1.34 2.36 34.93
C GLU A 126 -0.49 1.17 34.51
N TRP A 127 0.80 1.41 34.28
CA TRP A 127 1.79 0.37 34.07
C TRP A 127 3.10 0.76 34.74
N TRP A 128 3.87 -0.24 35.17
CA TRP A 128 5.14 -0.01 35.85
C TRP A 128 6.07 -1.22 35.70
N TYR A 129 7.36 -0.97 35.92
CA TYR A 129 8.36 -2.01 36.01
C TYR A 129 8.40 -2.62 37.41
N PHE A 130 8.70 -3.91 37.52
CA PHE A 130 8.83 -4.61 38.79
C PHE A 130 10.13 -5.44 38.81
N PRO A 131 10.89 -5.45 39.92
CA PRO A 131 10.64 -4.70 41.16
C PRO A 131 10.91 -3.19 41.06
N ASP A 132 11.74 -2.76 40.11
CA ASP A 132 12.13 -1.38 39.89
C ASP A 132 12.49 -1.10 38.42
N ASP A 133 12.73 0.17 38.10
CA ASP A 133 13.03 0.64 36.74
C ASP A 133 14.48 0.35 36.30
N ILE A 134 15.36 -0.06 37.22
CA ILE A 134 16.79 -0.25 36.96
C ILE A 134 17.07 -1.69 36.51
N TYR A 135 16.49 -2.66 37.22
CA TYR A 135 16.62 -4.09 36.94
C TYR A 135 15.24 -4.77 36.88
N PRO A 136 14.40 -4.39 35.90
CA PRO A 136 13.06 -4.92 35.79
C PRO A 136 13.08 -6.40 35.39
N THR A 137 12.34 -7.23 36.12
CA THR A 137 12.10 -8.63 35.77
C THR A 137 10.70 -8.83 35.18
N GLU A 138 9.77 -7.92 35.48
CA GLU A 138 8.40 -7.94 34.97
C GLU A 138 7.93 -6.53 34.58
N ILE A 139 7.02 -6.46 33.61
CA ILE A 139 6.14 -5.31 33.43
C ILE A 139 4.79 -5.66 34.03
N ARG A 140 4.26 -4.75 34.84
CA ARG A 140 2.92 -4.85 35.39
C ARG A 140 2.01 -3.83 34.73
N VAL A 141 0.82 -4.25 34.39
CA VAL A 141 -0.17 -3.45 33.67
C VAL A 141 -1.51 -3.60 34.37
N ASN A 142 -2.01 -2.53 34.95
CA ASN A 142 -3.33 -2.47 35.55
C ASN A 142 -4.34 -2.08 34.48
N VAL A 143 -5.35 -2.93 34.30
CA VAL A 143 -6.40 -2.71 33.32
C VAL A 143 -7.77 -2.82 33.97
N VAL A 144 -8.73 -2.09 33.41
CA VAL A 144 -10.16 -2.26 33.66
C VAL A 144 -10.80 -2.76 32.40
N VAL A 145 -11.56 -3.84 32.50
CA VAL A 145 -12.26 -4.42 31.36
C VAL A 145 -13.72 -4.04 31.43
N HIS A 146 -14.24 -3.41 30.39
CA HIS A 146 -15.62 -2.92 30.32
C HIS A 146 -16.60 -3.91 29.68
N GLU A 147 -16.10 -5.02 29.11
CA GLU A 147 -16.94 -6.09 28.55
C GLU A 147 -16.47 -7.49 29.01
N SER A 148 -17.41 -8.35 29.40
CA SER A 148 -17.09 -9.72 29.81
C SER A 148 -16.51 -10.54 28.65
N GLY A 149 -15.46 -11.32 28.90
CA GLY A 149 -14.83 -12.10 27.84
C GLY A 149 -13.62 -12.92 28.27
N ARG A 150 -12.99 -13.55 27.27
CA ARG A 150 -11.70 -14.22 27.41
C ARG A 150 -10.62 -13.35 26.80
N PHE A 151 -9.67 -12.92 27.62
CA PHE A 151 -8.61 -12.02 27.21
C PHE A 151 -7.26 -12.74 27.19
N ALA A 152 -6.62 -12.69 26.03
CA ALA A 152 -5.21 -13.03 25.86
C ALA A 152 -4.38 -11.75 25.93
N ARG A 153 -3.09 -11.89 26.25
CA ARG A 153 -2.19 -10.75 26.42
C ARG A 153 -0.87 -11.03 25.75
N ASN A 154 -0.32 -10.06 25.04
CA ASN A 154 1.05 -10.10 24.56
C ASN A 154 1.67 -8.74 24.87
N VAL A 155 2.95 -8.71 25.22
CA VAL A 155 3.72 -7.47 25.32
C VAL A 155 4.97 -7.59 24.46
N THR A 156 5.28 -6.51 23.75
CA THR A 156 6.48 -6.38 22.94
C THR A 156 7.10 -5.03 23.25
N GLY A 157 8.40 -5.02 23.55
CA GLY A 157 9.19 -3.82 23.69
C GLY A 157 10.03 -3.61 22.45
N GLU A 158 9.90 -2.46 21.83
CA GLU A 158 10.66 -2.07 20.64
C GLU A 158 11.61 -0.91 20.97
N GLN A 159 12.85 -0.99 20.48
CA GLN A 159 13.80 0.10 20.51
C GLN A 159 14.10 0.55 19.09
N THR A 160 13.81 1.81 18.81
CA THR A 160 14.15 2.44 17.53
C THR A 160 15.53 3.06 17.63
N ASP A 161 16.43 2.68 16.73
CA ASP A 161 17.75 3.29 16.62
C ASP A 161 17.67 4.67 15.92
N PRO A 162 18.74 5.49 15.99
CA PRO A 162 18.77 6.79 15.32
C PRO A 162 18.64 6.74 13.80
N SER A 163 18.80 5.56 13.18
CA SER A 163 18.61 5.34 11.75
C SER A 163 17.15 5.04 11.38
N GLY A 164 16.27 4.94 12.37
CA GLY A 164 14.85 4.63 12.20
C GLY A 164 14.55 3.13 12.14
N SER A 165 15.53 2.26 12.39
CA SER A 165 15.32 0.81 12.46
C SER A 165 14.80 0.43 13.85
N SER A 166 13.66 -0.26 13.91
CA SER A 166 13.09 -0.78 15.16
C SER A 166 13.55 -2.20 15.40
N ARG A 167 14.00 -2.50 16.62
CA ARG A 167 14.39 -3.84 17.06
C ARG A 167 13.60 -4.24 18.30
N ASN A 168 13.07 -5.46 18.30
CA ASN A 168 12.42 -6.04 19.48
C ASN A 168 13.46 -6.32 20.57
N VAL A 169 13.28 -5.72 21.74
CA VAL A 169 14.16 -5.84 22.92
C VAL A 169 13.65 -6.92 23.87
N PHE A 170 12.33 -7.00 24.05
CA PHE A 170 11.70 -8.04 24.86
C PHE A 170 10.34 -8.42 24.28
N GLU A 171 9.94 -9.66 24.53
CA GLU A 171 8.60 -10.17 24.21
C GLU A 171 8.12 -11.08 25.32
N SER A 172 6.84 -10.96 25.67
CA SER A 172 6.13 -11.98 26.43
C SER A 172 4.80 -12.25 25.75
N THR A 173 4.76 -13.40 25.07
CA THR A 173 3.58 -13.93 24.39
C THR A 173 2.94 -14.98 25.29
N ASN A 174 1.61 -14.97 25.36
CA ASN A 174 0.87 -15.87 26.22
C ASN A 174 -0.07 -16.72 25.35
N GLY A 175 0.12 -18.05 25.39
CA GLY A 175 -0.66 -18.99 24.59
C GLY A 175 -2.11 -19.12 25.05
N PRO A 176 -2.98 -19.82 24.28
CA PRO A 176 -4.41 -19.97 24.57
C PRO A 176 -4.74 -20.45 25.99
N GLU A 177 -3.84 -21.22 26.60
CA GLU A 177 -3.89 -21.75 27.96
C GLU A 177 -3.77 -20.69 29.07
N THR A 178 -3.28 -19.49 28.74
CA THR A 178 -3.09 -18.38 29.69
C THR A 178 -4.19 -17.31 29.60
N GLN A 179 -5.22 -17.55 28.79
CA GLN A 179 -6.38 -16.67 28.66
C GLN A 179 -7.12 -16.54 30.00
N ARG A 180 -7.40 -15.30 30.39
CA ARG A 180 -8.18 -15.02 31.61
C ARG A 180 -9.64 -14.79 31.24
N GLN A 181 -10.54 -15.49 31.94
CA GLN A 181 -11.96 -15.15 31.93
C GLN A 181 -12.17 -13.94 32.85
N VAL A 182 -12.80 -12.89 32.34
CA VAL A 182 -12.99 -11.62 33.04
C VAL A 182 -14.45 -11.19 32.94
N GLY A 183 -14.99 -10.65 34.03
CA GLY A 183 -16.32 -10.04 34.06
C GLY A 183 -16.32 -8.56 33.70
N ASN A 184 -17.48 -8.04 33.29
CA ASN A 184 -17.67 -6.60 33.05
C ASN A 184 -17.34 -5.78 34.32
N GLY A 185 -16.50 -4.75 34.15
CA GLY A 185 -16.09 -3.82 35.19
C GLY A 185 -14.95 -4.34 36.07
N GLU A 186 -14.42 -5.53 35.79
CA GLU A 186 -13.33 -6.12 36.58
C GLU A 186 -12.02 -5.37 36.32
N ALA A 187 -11.37 -4.96 37.41
CA ALA A 187 -10.04 -4.37 37.40
C ALA A 187 -9.02 -5.42 37.88
N PHE A 188 -7.92 -5.59 37.16
CA PHE A 188 -6.87 -6.51 37.57
C PHE A 188 -5.52 -6.15 36.93
N THR A 189 -4.46 -6.72 37.51
CA THR A 189 -3.09 -6.49 37.04
C THR A 189 -2.59 -7.70 36.25
N TYR A 190 -2.10 -7.44 35.05
CA TYR A 190 -1.28 -8.39 34.30
C TYR A 190 0.18 -8.25 34.70
N ALA A 191 0.85 -9.37 34.92
CA ALA A 191 2.30 -9.45 35.04
C ALA A 191 2.86 -10.09 33.76
N PHE A 192 3.82 -9.40 33.15
CA PHE A 192 4.53 -9.83 31.96
C PHE A 192 6.00 -10.03 32.30
N PRO A 193 6.47 -11.28 32.42
CA PRO A 193 7.89 -11.53 32.65
C PRO A 193 8.70 -11.05 31.45
N LEU A 194 9.71 -10.24 31.71
CA LEU A 194 10.59 -9.69 30.69
C LEU A 194 11.57 -10.77 30.21
N LYS A 195 11.34 -11.29 29.00
CA LYS A 195 12.34 -12.08 28.31
C LYS A 195 13.16 -11.17 27.41
N ILE A 196 14.28 -10.68 27.94
CA ILE A 196 15.24 -9.88 27.17
C ILE A 196 15.79 -10.76 26.06
N LEU A 197 15.54 -10.38 24.81
CA LEU A 197 15.96 -11.16 23.65
C LEU A 197 17.44 -10.95 23.34
N HIS A 198 17.99 -9.77 23.65
CA HIS A 198 19.40 -9.42 23.42
C HIS A 198 19.90 -8.48 24.53
N ALA A 199 21.11 -8.73 25.06
CA ALA A 199 21.74 -7.84 26.03
C ALA A 199 22.02 -6.47 25.37
N VAL A 200 21.52 -5.40 26.00
CA VAL A 200 21.90 -4.02 25.66
C VAL A 200 23.34 -3.84 26.13
N HIS A 201 24.27 -3.65 25.19
CA HIS A 201 25.62 -3.16 25.46
C HIS A 201 25.72 -1.69 25.08
#